data_AF-A0A950RZ08-F1
#
_entry.id   AF-A0A950RZ08-F1
#
_cell.length_a   1.000
_cell.length_b   1.000
_cell.length_c   1.000
_cell.angle_alpha   90.00
_cell.angle_beta   90.00
_cell.angle_gamma   90.00
#
_symmetry.space_group_name_H-M   'P 1'
#
loop_
_entity.id
_entity.type
_entity.pdbx_description
1 polymer ?
#
loop_
_entity_poly.entity_id
_entity_poly.type
_entity_poly.pdbx_seq_one_letter_code
_entity_poly.pdbx_strand_id
1 'polypeptide(L)' 'MLPDQLRVWRTVQQLSQAHLAELLHVSELTVCRWESGYQAPPWYLPLALERLAQLLPRRRSRA' A
#
# COMPACT_ATOMS: atom_id res chain seq x y z
N MET A 1 -2.47 -9.54 7.47
CA MET A 1 -2.04 -9.30 6.08
C MET A 1 -0.63 -9.85 5.93
N LEU A 2 -0.39 -10.68 4.92
CA LEU A 2 0.96 -11.20 4.64
C LEU A 2 1.81 -10.15 3.90
N PRO A 3 3.15 -10.17 4.06
CA PRO A 3 4.06 -9.23 3.39
C PRO A 3 3.84 -9.14 1.87
N ASP A 4 3.69 -10.30 1.21
CA ASP A 4 3.46 -10.37 -0.24
C ASP A 4 2.11 -9.79 -0.66
N GLN A 5 1.08 -9.89 0.18
CA GLN A 5 -0.24 -9.32 -0.12
C GLN A 5 -0.18 -7.78 -0.20
N LEU A 6 0.67 -7.14 0.61
CA LEU A 6 0.82 -5.68 0.60
C LEU A 6 1.49 -5.22 -0.69
N ARG A 7 2.57 -5.91 -1.07
CA ARG A 7 3.26 -5.64 -2.34
C ARG A 7 2.32 -5.81 -3.53
N VAL A 8 1.57 -6.91 -3.59
CA VAL A 8 0.61 -7.18 -4.67
C VAL A 8 -0.48 -6.12 -4.73
N TRP A 9 -1.07 -5.76 -3.59
CA TRP A 9 -2.08 -4.70 -3.56
C TRP A 9 -1.51 -3.38 -4.09
N ARG A 10 -0.32 -2.99 -3.63
CA ARG A 10 0.35 -1.75 -4.03
C ARG A 10 0.61 -1.70 -5.53
N THR A 11 1.12 -2.79 -6.12
CA THR A 11 1.41 -2.86 -7.56
C THR A 11 0.13 -2.83 -8.40
N VAL A 12 -0.95 -3.47 -7.95
CA VAL A 12 -2.28 -3.39 -8.60
C VAL A 12 -2.80 -1.95 -8.60
N GLN A 13 -2.58 -1.21 -7.51
CA GLN A 13 -2.93 0.22 -7.43
C GLN A 13 -1.92 1.15 -8.15
N GLN A 14 -0.88 0.60 -8.81
CA GLN A 14 0.18 1.34 -9.50
C GLN A 14 0.92 2.33 -8.60
N LEU A 15 1.11 1.99 -7.33
CA LEU A 15 1.80 2.83 -6.35
C LEU A 15 3.26 2.39 -6.20
N SER A 16 4.18 3.35 -6.05
CA SER A 16 5.53 3.08 -5.54
C SER A 16 5.50 2.88 -4.01
N GLN A 17 6.56 2.34 -3.42
CA GLN A 17 6.67 2.24 -1.95
C GLN A 17 6.61 3.64 -1.31
N ALA A 18 7.35 4.60 -1.87
CA ALA A 18 7.31 6.01 -1.45
C ALA A 18 5.89 6.61 -1.51
N HIS A 19 5.17 6.43 -2.62
CA HIS A 19 3.82 7.00 -2.76
C HIS A 19 2.81 6.35 -1.81
N LEU A 20 2.91 5.04 -1.58
CA LEU A 20 2.09 4.38 -0.54
C LEU A 20 2.42 4.92 0.86
N ALA A 21 3.70 5.17 1.14
CA ALA A 21 4.14 5.73 2.41
C ALA A 21 3.58 7.13 2.64
N GLU A 22 3.59 7.98 1.61
CA GLU A 22 2.96 9.31 1.63
C GLU A 22 1.46 9.22 1.95
N LEU A 23 0.72 8.32 1.26
CA LEU A 23 -0.71 8.12 1.48
C LEU A 23 -1.04 7.61 2.90
N LEU A 24 -0.15 6.83 3.50
CA LEU A 24 -0.31 6.27 4.85
C LEU A 24 0.34 7.13 5.94
N HIS A 25 1.01 8.23 5.57
CA HIS A 25 1.76 9.11 6.47
C HIS A 25 2.81 8.36 7.30
N VAL A 26 3.55 7.45 6.64
CA VAL A 26 4.68 6.72 7.21
C VAL A 26 5.93 6.93 6.34
N SER A 27 7.09 6.47 6.81
CA SER A 27 8.30 6.48 5.99
C SER A 27 8.28 5.39 4.91
N GLU A 28 8.94 5.61 3.78
CA GLU A 28 9.13 4.56 2.76
C GLU A 28 9.79 3.30 3.35
N LEU A 29 10.75 3.49 4.27
CA LEU A 29 11.41 2.39 4.97
C LEU A 29 10.41 1.54 5.79
N THR A 30 9.38 2.16 6.35
CA THR A 30 8.30 1.46 7.06
C THR A 30 7.56 0.51 6.11
N VAL A 31 7.20 0.99 4.92
CA VAL A 31 6.53 0.16 3.89
C VAL A 31 7.45 -0.97 3.43
N CYS A 32 8.73 -0.69 3.19
CA CYS A 32 9.72 -1.69 2.82
C CYS A 32 9.83 -2.82 3.87
N ARG A 33 9.86 -2.47 5.17
CA ARG A 33 9.89 -3.45 6.27
C ARG A 33 8.61 -4.30 6.36
N TRP A 34 7.46 -3.73 6.06
CA TRP A 34 6.20 -4.47 5.98
C TRP A 34 6.18 -5.45 4.81
N GLU A 35 6.61 -5.01 3.62
CA GLU A 35 6.65 -5.84 2.41
C GLU A 35 7.73 -6.92 2.43
N SER A 36 8.80 -6.76 3.21
CA SER A 36 9.85 -7.79 3.38
C SER A 36 9.54 -8.77 4.51
N GLY A 37 8.51 -8.50 5.33
CA GLY A 37 8.22 -9.27 6.52
C GLY A 37 9.16 -9.01 7.70
N TYR A 38 10.09 -8.06 7.57
CA TYR A 38 10.96 -7.64 8.67
C TYR A 38 10.17 -7.08 9.87
N GLN A 39 9.07 -6.37 9.59
CA GLN A 39 8.16 -5.85 10.60
C GLN A 39 6.72 -6.16 10.20
N ALA A 40 5.92 -6.65 11.15
CA ALA A 40 4.49 -6.82 10.91
C ALA A 40 3.81 -5.46 10.72
N PRO A 41 2.95 -5.29 9.69
CA PRO A 41 2.11 -4.11 9.59
C PRO A 41 1.10 -4.06 10.75
N PRO A 42 0.60 -2.85 11.11
CA PRO A 42 -0.42 -2.72 12.13
C PRO A 42 -1.71 -3.47 11.74
N TRP A 43 -2.46 -3.94 12.74
CA TRP A 43 -3.67 -4.77 12.54
C TRP A 43 -4.76 -4.07 11.71
N TYR A 44 -4.81 -2.73 11.74
CA TYR A 44 -5.77 -1.92 10.99
C TYR A 44 -5.35 -1.60 9.55
N LEU A 45 -4.14 -2.00 9.12
CA LEU A 45 -3.67 -1.69 7.76
C LEU A 45 -4.65 -2.14 6.67
N PRO A 46 -5.26 -3.34 6.71
CA PRO A 46 -6.23 -3.74 5.68
C PRO A 46 -7.38 -2.75 5.50
N LEU A 47 -7.95 -2.24 6.60
CA LEU A 47 -9.02 -1.24 6.56
C LEU A 47 -8.56 0.08 5.94
N ALA A 48 -7.34 0.53 6.26
CA ALA A 48 -6.76 1.73 5.68
C ALA A 48 -6.56 1.58 4.16
N LEU A 49 -6.09 0.41 3.71
CA LEU A 49 -5.91 0.11 2.29
C LEU A 49 -7.25 0.04 1.54
N GLU A 50 -8.27 -0.59 2.13
CA GLU A 50 -9.63 -0.57 1.57
C GLU A 50 -10.14 0.86 1.39
N ARG A 51 -9.92 1.72 2.40
CA ARG A 51 -10.33 3.12 2.31
C ARG A 51 -9.56 3.87 1.22
N LEU A 52 -8.24 3.66 1.12
CA LEU A 52 -7.42 4.24 0.05
C LEU A 52 -7.88 3.79 -1.33
N ALA A 53 -8.20 2.51 -1.52
CA ALA A 53 -8.67 1.97 -2.80
C ALA A 53 -9.98 2.63 -3.28
N GLN A 54 -10.84 3.10 -2.36
CA GLN A 54 -12.06 3.84 -2.70
C GLN A 54 -11.78 5.30 -3.11
N LEU A 55 -10.71 5.89 -2.58
CA LEU A 55 -10.34 7.30 -2.80
C LEU A 55 -9.44 7.49 -4.02
N LEU A 56 -8.62 6.48 -4.34
CA LEU A 56 -7.76 6.53 -5.52
C LEU A 56 -8.63 6.64 -6.78
N PRO A 57 -8.36 7.63 -7.65
CA PRO A 57 -9.11 7.78 -8.88
C PRO A 57 -8.93 6.51 -9.71
N ARG A 58 -10.03 5.91 -10.17
CA ARG A 58 -9.97 4.88 -11.20
C ARG A 58 -9.35 5.53 -12.43
N ARG A 59 -8.05 5.37 -12.63
CA ARG A 59 -7.39 5.85 -13.84
C ARG A 59 -8.05 5.12 -15.00
N ARG A 60 -8.94 5.83 -15.70
CA ARG A 60 -9.48 5.39 -16.99
C ARG A 60 -8.29 5.11 -17.89
N SER A 61 -8.16 3.85 -18.30
CA SER A 61 -7.27 3.45 -19.39
C SER A 61 -7.47 4.43 -20.53
N ARG A 62 -6.42 5.16 -20.90
CA ARG A 62 -6.41 6.00 -22.08
C ARG A 62 -6.60 5.04 -23.27
N ALA A 63 -7.70 5.23 -24.00
CA ALA A 63 -7.92 4.63 -25.31
C ALA A 63 -6.84 5.09 -26.30
#